data_AF-A0A945AHP8-F1
#
_entry.id   AF-A0A945AHP8-F1
#
_cell.length_a   1.000
_cell.length_b   1.000
_cell.length_c   1.000
_cell.angle_alpha   90.00
_cell.angle_beta   90.00
_cell.angle_gamma   90.00
#
_symmetry.space_group_name_H-M   'P 1'
#
loop_
_entity.id
_entity.type
_entity.pdbx_description
1 polymer ?
#
loop_
_entity_poly.entity_id
_entity_poly.type
_entity_poly.pdbx_seq_one_letter_code
_entity_poly.pdbx_strand_id
1 'polypeptide(L)' 'MVLENKVILVTGGSSGIGRTAALAFVREGAKVAVADVVQQTVVVWLCSDAASFVTGHSMAVDGGWTAH' A
#
# COMPACT_ATOMS: atom_id res chain seq x y z
N MET A 1 -7.96 9.98 16.75
CA MET A 1 -7.69 8.51 16.82
C MET A 1 -6.23 8.29 17.20
N VAL A 2 -5.77 7.06 17.51
CA VAL A 2 -4.42 6.87 18.11
C VAL A 2 -3.28 7.08 17.10
N LEU A 3 -3.50 6.79 15.81
CA LEU A 3 -2.49 6.86 14.74
C LEU A 3 -2.70 8.04 13.80
N GLU A 4 -3.41 9.06 14.27
CA GLU A 4 -3.71 10.27 13.49
C GLU A 4 -2.43 11.01 13.07
N ASN A 5 -2.40 11.47 11.82
CA ASN A 5 -1.21 12.04 11.16
C ASN A 5 0.01 11.11 11.06
N LYS A 6 -0.13 9.78 11.26
CA LYS A 6 0.92 8.80 10.95
C LYS A 6 0.77 8.25 9.54
N VAL A 7 1.92 7.97 8.92
CA VAL A 7 2.02 7.22 7.66
C VAL A 7 2.62 5.85 7.97
N ILE A 8 2.01 4.78 7.48
CA ILE A 8 2.44 3.39 7.75
C ILE A 8 2.54 2.63 6.43
N LEU A 9 3.66 1.93 6.22
CA LEU A 9 3.83 0.96 5.13
C LEU A 9 3.63 -0.45 5.67
N VAL A 10 2.76 -1.23 5.02
CA VAL A 10 2.52 -2.65 5.35
C VAL A 10 2.99 -3.51 4.18
N THR A 11 3.94 -4.40 4.43
CA THR A 11 4.35 -5.45 3.47
C THR A 11 3.49 -6.72 3.68
N GLY A 12 3.16 -7.44 2.61
CA GLY A 12 2.30 -8.63 2.67
C GLY A 12 0.84 -8.32 3.01
N GLY A 13 0.35 -7.11 2.67
CA GLY A 13 -0.96 -6.61 3.09
C GLY A 13 -2.17 -7.11 2.30
N SER A 14 -2.00 -7.96 1.28
CA SER A 14 -3.11 -8.50 0.47
C SER A 14 -4.01 -9.46 1.26
N SER A 15 -3.47 -10.16 2.25
CA SER A 15 -4.17 -11.23 2.96
C SER A 15 -3.77 -11.35 4.45
N GLY A 16 -4.43 -12.26 5.16
CA GLY A 16 -4.06 -12.68 6.52
C GLY A 16 -3.82 -11.53 7.51
N ILE A 17 -2.67 -11.61 8.19
CA ILE A 17 -2.27 -10.65 9.23
C ILE A 17 -2.01 -9.27 8.64
N GLY A 18 -1.33 -9.16 7.49
CA GLY A 18 -1.01 -7.88 6.85
C GLY A 18 -2.27 -7.09 6.48
N ARG A 19 -3.26 -7.75 5.86
CA ARG A 19 -4.56 -7.14 5.55
C ARG A 19 -5.29 -6.67 6.81
N THR A 20 -5.28 -7.48 7.86
CA THR A 20 -5.95 -7.18 9.13
C THR A 20 -5.29 -6.00 9.84
N ALA A 21 -3.96 -5.95 9.86
CA ALA A 21 -3.18 -4.86 10.41
C ALA A 21 -3.40 -3.55 9.64
N ALA A 22 -3.34 -3.57 8.30
CA ALA A 22 -3.61 -2.40 7.47
C ALA A 22 -4.99 -1.80 7.75
N LEU A 23 -6.03 -2.64 7.86
CA LEU A 23 -7.39 -2.20 8.21
C LEU A 23 -7.49 -1.64 9.63
N ALA A 24 -6.78 -2.23 10.60
CA ALA A 24 -6.71 -1.71 11.97
C ALA A 24 -6.03 -0.33 12.02
N PHE A 25 -4.94 -0.14 11.28
CA PHE A 25 -4.23 1.14 11.20
C PHE A 25 -5.05 2.26 10.56
N VAL A 26 -5.80 1.96 9.49
CA VAL A 26 -6.74 2.93 8.90
C VAL A 26 -7.87 3.29 9.88
N ARG A 27 -8.40 2.31 10.63
CA ARG A 27 -9.41 2.53 11.69
C ARG A 27 -8.89 3.38 12.86
N GLU A 28 -7.58 3.50 13.03
CA GLU A 28 -6.94 4.37 14.00
C GLU A 28 -6.44 5.70 13.40
N GLY A 29 -6.82 6.02 12.15
CA GLY A 29 -6.55 7.31 11.52
C GLY A 29 -5.19 7.42 10.81
N ALA A 30 -4.47 6.32 10.62
CA ALA A 30 -3.24 6.32 9.83
C ALA A 30 -3.53 6.43 8.32
N LYS A 31 -2.63 7.08 7.58
CA LYS A 31 -2.51 6.93 6.13
C LYS A 31 -1.68 5.67 5.87
N VAL A 32 -2.25 4.66 5.21
CA VAL A 32 -1.61 3.36 5.04
C VAL A 32 -1.29 3.09 3.57
N ALA A 33 -0.02 2.81 3.28
CA ALA A 33 0.41 2.22 2.01
C ALA A 33 0.58 0.71 2.18
N VAL A 34 0.17 -0.06 1.18
CA VAL A 34 0.32 -1.52 1.16
C VAL A 34 1.22 -1.92 0.00
N ALA A 35 2.24 -2.72 0.30
CA ALA A 35 3.08 -3.40 -0.67
C ALA A 35 2.90 -4.91 -0.50
N ASP A 36 2.85 -5.64 -1.61
CA ASP A 36 2.77 -7.09 -1.62
C ASP A 36 3.48 -7.62 -2.87
N VAL A 37 3.83 -8.90 -2.90
CA VAL A 37 4.33 -9.60 -4.11
C VAL A 37 3.19 -10.02 -5.05
N VAL A 38 1.93 -9.76 -4.65
CA VAL A 38 0.82 -9.47 -5.57
C VAL A 38 0.88 -8.01 -6.07
N GLN A 39 2.07 -7.41 -6.06
CA GLN A 39 2.48 -6.41 -7.06
C GLN A 39 3.99 -6.09 -6.97
N GLN A 40 4.39 -4.91 -7.49
CA GLN A 40 5.65 -4.21 -7.16
C GLN A 40 5.57 -2.72 -7.59
N THR A 41 5.70 -2.42 -8.89
CA THR A 41 6.07 -1.08 -9.40
C THR A 41 5.08 0.06 -9.07
N VAL A 42 3.79 -0.23 -8.89
CA VAL A 42 2.79 0.76 -8.41
C VAL A 42 3.19 1.37 -7.07
N VAL A 43 3.90 0.64 -6.21
CA VAL A 43 4.37 1.17 -4.92
C VAL A 43 5.37 2.30 -5.12
N VAL A 44 6.29 2.18 -6.10
CA VAL A 44 7.26 3.24 -6.41
C VAL A 44 6.57 4.44 -7.06
N TRP A 45 5.60 4.19 -7.94
CA TRP A 45 4.82 5.26 -8.59
C TRP A 45 3.94 6.03 -7.59
N LEU A 46 3.26 5.33 -6.66
CA LEU A 46 2.47 5.93 -5.57
C LEU A 46 3.30 6.79 -4.61
N CYS A 47 4.61 6.54 -4.51
CA CYS A 47 5.54 7.34 -3.72
C CYS A 47 6.07 8.58 -4.48
N SER A 48 5.55 8.89 -5.67
CA SER A 48 5.95 10.05 -6.49
C SER A 48 4.83 11.07 -6.64
N ASP A 49 5.18 12.33 -6.94
CA ASP A 49 4.22 13.42 -7.17
C ASP A 49 3.23 13.13 -8.31
N ALA A 50 3.60 12.25 -9.24
CA ALA A 50 2.74 11.79 -10.34
C ALA A 50 1.52 10.98 -9.86
N ALA A 51 1.49 10.54 -8.59
CA ALA A 51 0.33 9.87 -8.00
C ALA A 51 -0.61 10.82 -7.22
N SER A 52 -0.30 12.11 -7.14
CA SER A 52 -1.05 13.11 -6.34
C SER A 52 -2.56 13.20 -6.64
N PHE A 53 -2.98 12.81 -7.84
CA PHE A 53 -4.38 12.77 -8.28
C PHE A 53 -5.04 11.39 -8.16
N VAL A 54 -4.32 10.33 -7.77
CA VAL A 54 -4.90 9.00 -7.51
C VAL A 54 -5.27 8.87 -6.03
N THR A 55 -6.55 9.10 -5.76
CA THR A 55 -7.17 8.86 -4.44
C THR A 55 -7.46 7.38 -4.17
N GLY A 56 -7.18 6.50 -5.12
CA GLY A 56 -7.24 5.04 -4.99
C GLY A 56 -7.53 4.35 -6.33
N HIS A 57 -6.71 3.37 -6.71
CA HIS A 57 -6.93 2.44 -7.83
C HIS A 57 -6.29 1.08 -7.45
N SER A 58 -6.93 -0.03 -7.83
CA SER A 58 -6.34 -1.37 -7.72
C SER A 58 -5.59 -1.71 -9.00
N MET A 59 -4.30 -2.00 -8.89
CA MET A 59 -3.42 -2.34 -10.03
C MET A 59 -2.54 -3.54 -9.68
N ALA A 60 -2.35 -4.44 -10.65
CA ALA A 60 -1.44 -5.58 -10.60
C ALA A 60 -0.24 -5.32 -11.55
N VAL A 61 0.98 -5.76 -11.19
CA VAL A 61 2.27 -5.33 -11.83
C VAL A 61 3.48 -6.24 -11.48
N ASP A 62 3.24 -7.54 -11.62
CA ASP A 62 4.12 -8.72 -11.74
C ASP A 62 5.24 -9.13 -10.76
N GLY A 63 5.77 -8.28 -9.87
CA GLY A 63 6.79 -8.73 -8.92
C GLY A 63 8.20 -8.83 -9.50
N GLY A 64 8.41 -8.27 -10.70
CA GLY A 64 9.68 -8.33 -11.44
C GLY A 64 9.81 -9.57 -12.31
N TRP A 65 8.76 -10.40 -12.37
CA TRP A 65 8.75 -11.69 -13.08
C TRP A 65 8.82 -11.53 -14.61
N THR A 66 8.40 -10.38 -15.13
CA THR A 66 8.43 -10.03 -16.56
C THR A 66 9.56 -9.05 -16.92
N ALA A 67 10.34 -8.62 -15.91
CA ALA A 67 11.53 -7.77 -16.11
C ALA A 67 12.76 -8.66 -16.32
N HIS A 68 13.00 -9.03 -17.58
CA HIS A 68 14.25 -9.64 -18.05
C HIS A 68 15.44 -8.68 -17.98
#